data_AF-A0A7V8ZC47-F1
#
_entry.id   AF-A0A7V8ZC47-F1
#
_cell.length_a   1.000
_cell.length_b   1.000
_cell.length_c   1.000
_cell.angle_alpha   90.00
_cell.angle_beta   90.00
_cell.angle_gamma   90.00
#
_symmetry.space_group_name_H-M   'P 1'
#
loop_
_entity.id
_entity.type
_entity.pdbx_description
1 polymer ?
#
loop_
_entity_poly.entity_id
_entity_poly.type
_entity_poly.pdbx_seq_one_letter_code
_entity_poly.pdbx_strand_id
1 'polypeptide(L)'
;MEVGKQNVEWCEVTVVIDDATTELFAMPAHNDDPDQTPAFHVTKSTADLVGQDFERYKPSLERMADTWQEEKKQFMKEQKLTDQSKAEVR
;
A
#
# COMPACT_ATOMS: atom_id res chain seq x y z
N MET A 1 -16.48 16.32 15.08
CA MET A 1 -16.83 14.97 14.58
C MET A 1 -15.54 14.40 14.03
N GLU A 2 -14.83 13.59 14.81
CA GLU A 2 -13.66 12.88 14.30
C GLU A 2 -14.18 11.84 13.29
N VAL A 3 -13.85 12.04 12.02
CA VAL A 3 -14.08 11.04 10.98
C VAL A 3 -13.09 9.91 11.30
N GLY A 4 -13.55 8.97 12.11
CA GLY A 4 -12.75 7.88 12.63
C GLY A 4 -12.25 7.02 11.49
N LYS A 5 -10.92 6.94 11.36
CA LYS A 5 -10.26 5.94 10.52
C LYS A 5 -10.73 4.56 11.00
N GLN A 6 -11.56 3.91 10.20
CA GLN A 6 -11.92 2.52 10.41
C GLN A 6 -10.88 1.67 9.68
N ASN A 7 -10.12 0.89 10.44
CA ASN A 7 -9.18 -0.07 9.87
C ASN A 7 -9.98 -1.33 9.52
N VAL A 8 -10.14 -1.57 8.22
CA VAL A 8 -10.70 -2.81 7.66
C VAL A 8 -9.55 -3.58 7.03
N GLU A 9 -9.61 -4.91 6.95
CA GLU A 9 -8.58 -5.72 6.30
C GLU A 9 -9.13 -6.32 5.00
N TRP A 10 -8.40 -6.16 3.89
CA TRP A 10 -8.69 -6.81 2.62
C TRP A 10 -7.48 -7.62 2.19
N CYS A 11 -7.66 -8.93 2.02
CA CYS A 11 -6.58 -9.84 1.59
C CYS A 11 -5.31 -9.69 2.46
N GLU A 12 -5.49 -9.62 3.79
CA GLU A 12 -4.39 -9.46 4.77
C GLU A 12 -3.64 -8.12 4.65
N VAL A 13 -4.21 -7.14 3.93
CA VAL A 13 -3.70 -5.77 3.79
C VAL A 13 -4.61 -4.81 4.54
N THR A 14 -4.01 -3.88 5.28
CA THR A 14 -4.75 -2.83 6.00
C THR A 14 -5.41 -1.86 5.02
N VAL A 15 -6.66 -1.51 5.28
CA VAL A 15 -7.44 -0.53 4.52
C VAL A 15 -7.65 0.70 5.40
N VAL A 16 -7.21 1.84 4.88
CA VAL A 16 -7.38 3.16 5.46
C VAL A 16 -8.46 3.89 4.69
N ILE A 17 -9.59 4.13 5.34
CA ILE A 17 -10.68 4.91 4.76
C ILE A 17 -10.41 6.40 5.00
N ASP A 18 -10.16 7.14 3.93
CA ASP A 18 -9.91 8.57 3.93
C ASP A 18 -10.56 9.22 2.70
N ASP A 19 -11.62 10.00 2.92
CA ASP A 19 -12.35 10.72 1.87
C ASP A 19 -11.54 11.88 1.26
N ALA A 20 -10.37 12.22 1.80
CA ALA A 20 -9.42 13.13 1.15
C ALA A 20 -8.61 12.45 0.03
N THR A 21 -8.66 11.12 -0.07
CA THR A 21 -7.97 10.37 -1.14
C THR A 21 -8.65 10.66 -2.47
N THR A 22 -7.89 11.15 -3.46
CA THR A 22 -8.42 11.45 -4.80
C THR A 22 -8.46 10.21 -5.71
N GLU A 23 -7.71 9.17 -5.37
CA GLU A 23 -7.61 7.93 -6.14
C GLU A 23 -8.59 6.88 -5.63
N LEU A 24 -9.04 5.99 -6.52
CA LEU A 24 -9.94 4.90 -6.16
C LEU A 24 -9.25 3.90 -5.23
N PHE A 25 -8.01 3.53 -5.55
CA PHE A 25 -7.15 2.67 -4.76
C PHE A 25 -5.75 3.25 -4.76
N ALA A 26 -5.34 3.89 -3.66
CA ALA A 26 -3.97 4.36 -3.48
C ALA A 26 -3.21 3.41 -2.55
N MET A 27 -1.89 3.33 -2.73
CA MET A 27 -0.97 2.73 -1.77
C MET A 27 0.13 3.73 -1.41
N PRO A 28 0.68 3.68 -0.19
CA PRO A 28 1.77 4.56 0.18
C PRO A 28 3.01 4.28 -0.67
N ALA A 29 3.75 5.33 -1.03
CA ALA A 29 5.03 5.17 -1.72
C ALA A 29 6.05 4.42 -0.85
N HIS A 30 6.97 3.70 -1.49
CA HIS A 30 8.05 2.99 -0.80
C HIS A 30 9.01 3.99 -0.11
N ASN A 31 9.36 3.71 1.14
CA ASN A 31 10.38 4.46 1.89
C ASN A 31 11.54 3.53 2.32
N ASP A 32 12.52 4.04 3.08
CA ASP A 32 13.65 3.25 3.61
C ASP A 32 13.30 2.32 4.79
N ASP A 33 12.07 2.38 5.30
CA ASP A 33 11.64 1.56 6.44
C ASP A 33 11.45 0.08 6.01
N PRO A 34 12.23 -0.87 6.54
CA PRO A 34 12.09 -2.28 6.20
C PRO A 34 10.77 -2.91 6.69
N ASP A 35 10.13 -2.31 7.70
CA ASP A 35 8.88 -2.80 8.30
C ASP A 35 7.64 -2.15 7.67
N GLN A 36 7.83 -1.30 6.65
CA GLN A 36 6.72 -0.72 5.90
C GLN A 36 5.88 -1.82 5.24
N THR A 37 4.61 -1.88 5.59
CA THR A 37 3.63 -2.79 5.01
C THR A 37 2.75 -2.08 3.96
N PRO A 38 2.20 -2.83 2.98
CA PRO A 38 1.20 -2.28 2.07
C PRO A 38 -0.05 -1.84 2.84
N ALA A 39 -0.69 -0.77 2.38
CA ALA A 39 -1.97 -0.32 2.90
C ALA A 39 -2.81 0.28 1.76
N PHE A 40 -4.07 -0.11 1.67
CA PHE A 40 -5.03 0.47 0.73
C PHE A 40 -5.60 1.76 1.30
N HIS A 41 -5.37 2.88 0.63
CA HIS A 41 -6.00 4.15 0.94
C HIS A 41 -7.15 4.36 -0.04
N VAL A 42 -8.36 4.45 0.51
CA VAL A 42 -9.60 4.48 -0.28
C VAL A 42 -10.59 5.47 0.31
N THR A 43 -11.47 6.00 -0.53
CA THR A 43 -12.64 6.74 -0.03
C THR A 43 -13.66 5.79 0.60
N LYS A 44 -14.57 6.33 1.41
CA LYS A 44 -15.66 5.54 1.98
C LYS A 44 -16.52 4.89 0.89
N SER A 45 -16.82 5.62 -0.18
CA SER A 45 -17.60 5.10 -1.31
C SER A 45 -16.91 3.92 -2.00
N THR A 46 -15.58 3.93 -2.15
CA THR A 46 -14.86 2.78 -2.68
C THR A 46 -14.92 1.60 -1.71
N ALA A 47 -14.74 1.83 -0.41
CA ALA A 47 -14.82 0.78 0.59
C ALA A 47 -16.21 0.10 0.62
N ASP A 48 -17.28 0.88 0.51
CA ASP A 48 -18.65 0.36 0.42
C ASP A 48 -18.87 -0.46 -0.86
N LEU A 49 -18.34 -0.01 -2.01
CA LEU A 49 -18.44 -0.75 -3.29
C LEU A 49 -17.70 -2.09 -3.24
N VAL A 50 -16.48 -2.09 -2.70
CA VAL A 50 -15.69 -3.32 -2.52
C VAL A 50 -16.36 -4.24 -1.52
N GLY A 51 -16.93 -3.72 -0.44
CA GLY A 51 -17.67 -4.51 0.54
C GLY A 51 -18.93 -5.19 -0.05
N GLN A 52 -19.59 -4.57 -1.03
CA GLN A 52 -20.75 -5.15 -1.71
C GLN A 52 -20.40 -6.30 -2.65
N ASP A 53 -19.23 -6.28 -3.29
CA ASP A 53 -18.81 -7.27 -4.30
C ASP A 53 -17.35 -7.70 -4.12
N PHE A 54 -16.98 -8.10 -2.89
CA PHE A 54 -15.59 -8.35 -2.52
C PHE A 54 -14.92 -9.40 -3.40
N GLU A 55 -15.61 -10.51 -3.70
CA GLU A 55 -15.07 -11.61 -4.52
C GLU A 55 -14.68 -11.15 -5.94
N ARG A 56 -15.37 -10.13 -6.48
CA ARG A 56 -15.02 -9.55 -7.78
C ARG A 56 -13.74 -8.72 -7.72
N TYR A 57 -13.55 -7.97 -6.65
CA TYR A 57 -12.39 -7.07 -6.49
C TYR A 57 -11.16 -7.79 -5.93
N LYS A 58 -11.36 -8.89 -5.19
CA LYS A 58 -10.31 -9.68 -4.53
C LYS A 58 -9.10 -9.97 -5.42
N PRO A 59 -9.23 -10.49 -6.66
CA PRO A 59 -8.05 -10.78 -7.49
C PRO A 59 -7.23 -9.53 -7.86
N SER A 60 -7.88 -8.37 -7.95
CA SER A 60 -7.21 -7.11 -8.23
C SER A 60 -6.50 -6.57 -6.99
N LEU A 61 -7.12 -6.70 -5.82
CA LEU A 61 -6.53 -6.31 -4.54
C LEU A 61 -5.29 -7.15 -4.24
N GLU A 62 -5.36 -8.47 -4.40
CA GLU A 62 -4.22 -9.39 -4.24
C GLU A 62 -3.07 -8.99 -5.17
N ARG A 63 -3.36 -8.77 -6.47
CA ARG A 63 -2.32 -8.36 -7.43
C ARG A 63 -1.68 -7.01 -7.06
N MET A 64 -2.45 -6.04 -6.60
CA MET A 64 -1.91 -4.74 -6.21
C MET A 64 -0.99 -4.86 -4.99
N ALA A 65 -1.39 -5.66 -4.00
CA ALA A 65 -0.58 -5.93 -2.81
C ALA A 65 0.73 -6.64 -3.16
N ASP A 66 0.66 -7.67 -4.02
CA ASP A 66 1.84 -8.39 -4.50
C ASP A 66 2.79 -7.47 -5.27
N THR A 67 2.25 -6.66 -6.17
CA THR A 67 3.03 -5.70 -6.97
C THR A 67 3.79 -4.73 -6.06
N TRP A 68 3.09 -4.15 -5.07
CA TRP A 68 3.71 -3.25 -4.11
C TRP A 68 4.83 -3.94 -3.32
N GLN A 69 4.62 -5.17 -2.86
CA GLN A 69 5.66 -5.93 -2.15
C GLN A 69 6.89 -6.22 -3.03
N GLU A 70 6.68 -6.54 -4.31
CA GLU A 70 7.79 -6.72 -5.26
C GLU A 70 8.55 -5.42 -5.49
N GLU A 71 7.85 -4.31 -5.72
CA GLU A 71 8.46 -3.00 -5.91
C GLU A 71 9.24 -2.55 -4.67
N LYS A 72 8.69 -2.75 -3.46
CA LYS A 72 9.40 -2.49 -2.20
C LYS A 72 10.69 -3.31 -2.08
N LYS A 73 10.68 -4.59 -2.45
CA LYS A 73 11.88 -5.43 -2.45
C LYS A 73 12.94 -4.90 -3.41
N GLN A 74 12.55 -4.45 -4.60
CA GLN A 74 13.48 -3.84 -5.57
C GLN A 74 14.05 -2.53 -5.03
N PHE A 75 13.19 -1.64 -4.54
CA PHE A 75 13.59 -0.37 -3.94
C PHE A 75 14.65 -0.54 -2.83
N MET A 76 14.44 -1.50 -1.92
CA MET A 76 15.40 -1.79 -0.85
C MET A 76 16.72 -2.37 -1.37
N LYS A 77 16.67 -3.18 -2.43
CA LYS A 77 17.88 -3.72 -3.08
C LYS A 77 18.70 -2.59 -3.72
N GLU A 78 18.04 -1.69 -4.44
CA GLU A 78 18.67 -0.53 -5.09
C GLU A 78 19.27 0.46 -4.08
N GLN A 79 18.59 0.68 -2.96
CA GLN A 79 19.14 1.49 -1.85
C GLN A 79 20.43 0.89 -1.28
N LYS A 80 20.45 -0.43 -1.02
CA LYS A 80 21.66 -1.11 -0.51
C LYS A 80 22.83 -1.01 -1.50
N LEU A 81 22.57 -1.19 -2.80
CA LEU A 81 23.58 -1.02 -3.86
C LEU A 81 24.12 0.41 -3.91
N THR A 82 23.24 1.40 -3.76
CA THR A 82 23.61 2.82 -3.75
C THR A 82 24.44 3.19 -2.53
N ASP A 83 24.08 2.69 -1.35
CA ASP A 83 24.81 2.96 -0.10
C ASP A 83 26.22 2.33 -0.12
N GLN A 84 26.33 1.08 -0.61
CA GLN A 84 27.63 0.41 -0.80
C GLN A 84 28.52 1.15 -1.79
N SER A 85 27.96 1.62 -2.91
CA SER A 85 28.72 2.38 -3.91
C SER A 85 29.22 3.73 -3.38
N LYS A 86 28.52 4.35 -2.42
CA LYS A 86 28.98 5.57 -1.75
C LYS A 86 30.06 5.30 -0.70
N ALA A 87 30.05 4.12 -0.09
CA ALA A 87 31.05 3.74 0.92
C ALA A 87 32.42 3.44 0.31
N GLU A 88 32.50 2.91 -0.91
CA GLU A 88 33.77 2.59 -1.60
C GLU A 88 34.47 3.81 -2.23
N VAL A 89 33.81 4.96 -2.34
CA VAL A 89 34.35 6.19 -2.96
C VAL A 89 34.90 7.17 -1.90
N ARG A 90 34.95 6.77 -0.62
CA ARG A 90 35.56 7.52 0.49
C ARG A 90 36.88 6.90 0.92
#